data_AF-A0A4R3L5J6-F1
#
_entry.id   AF-A0A4R3L5J6-F1
#
_cell.length_a   1.000
_cell.length_b   1.000
_cell.length_c   1.000
_cell.angle_alpha   90.00
_cell.angle_beta   90.00
_cell.angle_gamma   90.00
#
_symmetry.space_group_name_H-M   'P 1'
#
loop_
_entity.id
_entity.type
_entity.pdbx_description
1 polymer ?
#
loop_
_entity_poly.entity_id
_entity_poly.type
_entity_poly.pdbx_seq_one_letter_code
_entity_poly.pdbx_strand_id
1 'polypeptide(L)'
;MTQKILYVFAHPDDETFTCGGTIAHNTTLGFHQILYCATQGDRGKTGNPPVCTPEALGETRKHELTRAAQILGIDQIILHDFGDGTLHQQPLERFVQDLVKYLELEQPDIIITFPPSGISGHMDHQVISKATLQAVEQTTFPTKLYYIVIPESIAQNLSYQIHATPDEWVSKVIDVTPYLEKIGRALQEHKTQHLSIERVFPGVKEGNFEQIRNKEYFQLVMQR
;
A
#
# COMPACT_ATOMS: atom_id res chain seq x y z
N MET A 1 -13.88 -19.81 10.22
CA MET A 1 -12.63 -19.59 9.47
C MET A 1 -12.27 -18.13 9.62
N THR A 2 -10.99 -17.82 9.85
CA THR A 2 -10.50 -16.44 9.93
C THR A 2 -10.56 -15.84 8.52
N GLN A 3 -11.18 -14.66 8.38
CA GLN A 3 -11.22 -13.96 7.09
C GLN A 3 -9.85 -13.41 6.74
N LYS A 4 -9.51 -13.37 5.45
CA LYS A 4 -8.20 -12.97 4.92
C LYS A 4 -8.29 -11.71 4.07
N ILE A 5 -7.33 -10.81 4.26
CA ILE A 5 -7.15 -9.63 3.40
C ILE A 5 -5.75 -9.68 2.79
N LEU A 6 -5.67 -9.50 1.47
CA LEU A 6 -4.43 -9.34 0.74
C LEU A 6 -4.28 -7.88 0.27
N TYR A 7 -3.25 -7.21 0.74
CA TYR A 7 -2.84 -5.89 0.25
C TYR A 7 -1.75 -6.07 -0.81
N VAL A 8 -1.91 -5.48 -1.99
CA VAL A 8 -0.98 -5.65 -3.12
C VAL A 8 -0.41 -4.31 -3.54
N PHE A 9 0.85 -4.06 -3.21
CA PHE A 9 1.54 -2.79 -3.44
C PHE A 9 2.93 -2.96 -4.09
N ALA A 10 3.49 -1.85 -4.55
CA ALA A 10 4.73 -1.86 -5.31
C ALA A 10 5.94 -1.81 -4.38
N HIS A 11 5.94 -0.89 -3.42
CA HIS A 11 7.12 -0.50 -2.66
C HIS A 11 6.93 -0.59 -1.14
N PRO A 12 8.03 -0.78 -0.39
CA PRO A 12 8.00 -0.74 1.08
C PRO A 12 7.70 0.68 1.61
N ASP A 13 6.47 0.93 2.07
CA ASP A 13 5.90 2.21 2.60
C ASP A 13 4.51 2.47 2.04
N ASP A 14 4.20 1.97 0.85
CA ASP A 14 2.89 2.10 0.21
C ASP A 14 1.75 1.61 1.11
N GLU A 15 1.96 0.52 1.85
CA GLU A 15 0.98 -0.04 2.77
C GLU A 15 0.58 0.97 3.86
N THR A 16 1.56 1.72 4.34
CA THR A 16 1.36 2.70 5.42
C THR A 16 0.82 4.02 4.85
N PHE A 17 1.34 4.48 3.71
CA PHE A 17 0.91 5.74 3.06
C PHE A 17 -0.55 5.69 2.58
N THR A 18 -1.02 4.51 2.19
CA THR A 18 -2.34 4.35 1.57
C THR A 18 -3.37 3.79 2.54
N CYS A 19 -3.07 2.68 3.21
CA CYS A 19 -4.04 1.85 3.93
C CYS A 19 -3.67 1.58 5.40
N GLY A 20 -2.70 2.31 5.98
CA GLY A 20 -2.18 2.01 7.32
C GLY A 20 -3.28 1.98 8.39
N GLY A 21 -4.26 2.88 8.29
CA GLY A 21 -5.38 2.94 9.20
C GLY A 21 -6.36 1.78 9.02
N THR A 22 -6.63 1.38 7.79
CA THR A 22 -7.46 0.22 7.46
C THR A 22 -6.81 -1.08 7.92
N ILE A 23 -5.50 -1.23 7.77
CA ILE A 23 -4.76 -2.39 8.28
C ILE A 23 -4.88 -2.48 9.81
N ALA A 24 -4.68 -1.34 10.50
CA ALA A 24 -4.85 -1.24 11.94
C ALA A 24 -6.29 -1.58 12.38
N HIS A 25 -7.29 -1.05 11.66
CA HIS A 25 -8.70 -1.33 11.90
C HIS A 25 -9.02 -2.82 11.75
N ASN A 26 -8.59 -3.45 10.66
CA ASN A 26 -8.91 -4.85 10.37
C ASN A 26 -8.21 -5.83 11.34
N THR A 27 -7.11 -5.42 11.95
CA THR A 27 -6.51 -6.15 13.08
C THR A 27 -7.50 -6.30 14.24
N THR A 28 -8.24 -5.23 14.57
CA THR A 28 -9.24 -5.26 15.66
C THR A 28 -10.45 -6.15 15.34
N LEU A 29 -10.69 -6.37 14.06
CA LEU A 29 -11.75 -7.27 13.56
C LEU A 29 -11.27 -8.72 13.41
N GLY A 30 -10.00 -9.01 13.70
CA GLY A 30 -9.44 -10.36 13.66
C GLY A 30 -9.25 -10.90 12.24
N PHE A 31 -9.09 -10.05 11.22
CA PHE A 31 -8.67 -10.51 9.90
C PHE A 31 -7.22 -10.99 9.95
N HIS A 32 -6.93 -12.04 9.19
CA HIS A 32 -5.56 -12.40 8.86
C HIS A 32 -5.08 -11.56 7.67
N GLN A 33 -3.99 -10.82 7.84
CA GLN A 33 -3.59 -9.76 6.94
C GLN A 33 -2.26 -10.05 6.26
N ILE A 34 -2.28 -10.10 4.94
CA ILE A 34 -1.13 -10.44 4.10
C ILE A 34 -0.76 -9.22 3.25
N LEU A 35 0.51 -8.86 3.23
CA LEU A 35 1.05 -7.84 2.35
C LEU A 35 1.88 -8.48 1.24
N TYR A 36 1.53 -8.21 0.00
CA TYR A 36 2.35 -8.44 -1.17
C TYR A 36 3.03 -7.12 -1.58
N CYS A 37 4.35 -7.13 -1.61
CA CYS A 37 5.18 -5.98 -2.01
C CYS A 37 6.10 -6.40 -3.16
N ALA A 38 5.92 -5.78 -4.33
CA ALA A 38 6.54 -6.22 -5.57
C ALA A 38 8.05 -5.97 -5.67
N THR A 39 8.56 -4.96 -4.95
CA THR A 39 9.98 -4.58 -4.98
C THR A 39 10.52 -4.32 -3.58
N GLN A 40 11.85 -4.24 -3.46
CA GLN A 40 12.54 -3.85 -2.23
C GLN A 40 12.68 -2.33 -2.07
N GLY A 41 12.25 -1.55 -3.05
CA GLY A 41 12.37 -0.09 -3.01
C GLY A 41 13.81 0.43 -3.06
N ASP A 42 14.73 -0.34 -3.63
CA ASP A 42 16.18 -0.14 -3.61
C ASP A 42 16.66 1.00 -4.53
N ARG A 43 15.76 1.63 -5.30
CA ARG A 43 16.05 2.85 -6.09
C ARG A 43 15.43 4.12 -5.52
N GLY A 44 14.85 4.03 -4.32
CA GLY A 44 14.36 5.17 -3.56
C GLY A 44 15.46 6.11 -3.07
N LYS A 45 15.08 7.04 -2.20
CA LYS A 45 16.06 7.91 -1.49
C LYS A 45 16.53 7.22 -0.21
N THR A 46 17.76 7.50 0.21
CA THR A 46 18.35 6.98 1.47
C THR A 46 18.08 7.88 2.68
N GLY A 47 17.38 9.00 2.49
CA GLY A 47 17.15 10.01 3.51
C GLY A 47 18.05 11.25 3.38
N ASN A 48 17.96 12.15 4.36
CA ASN A 48 18.69 13.41 4.44
C ASN A 48 18.73 13.87 5.93
N PRO A 49 19.86 13.66 6.64
CA PRO A 49 21.04 12.94 6.15
C PRO A 49 20.73 11.48 5.80
N PRO A 50 21.49 10.85 4.89
CA PRO A 50 21.30 9.43 4.54
C PRO A 50 21.36 8.52 5.77
N VAL A 51 20.40 7.60 5.86
CA VAL A 51 20.31 6.56 6.91
C VAL A 51 21.19 5.35 6.57
N CYS A 52 21.39 5.08 5.27
CA CYS A 52 22.19 3.99 4.73
C CYS A 52 22.88 4.40 3.42
N THR A 53 23.75 3.55 2.88
CA THR A 53 24.27 3.72 1.51
C THR A 53 23.21 3.31 0.48
N PRO A 54 23.31 3.76 -0.78
CA PRO A 54 22.41 3.31 -1.84
C PRO A 54 22.37 1.78 -2.00
N GLU A 55 23.51 1.10 -1.90
CA GLU A 55 23.62 -0.36 -2.06
C GLU A 55 22.92 -1.11 -0.92
N ALA A 56 22.85 -0.52 0.27
CA ALA A 56 22.18 -1.08 1.44
C ALA A 56 20.68 -0.71 1.51
N LEU A 57 20.15 0.06 0.56
CA LEU A 57 18.80 0.63 0.66
C LEU A 57 17.71 -0.44 0.66
N GLY A 58 17.77 -1.44 -0.23
CA GLY A 58 16.77 -2.50 -0.30
C GLY A 58 16.64 -3.29 1.03
N GLU A 59 17.76 -3.75 1.58
CA GLU A 59 17.76 -4.46 2.86
C GLU A 59 17.36 -3.53 4.03
N THR A 60 17.71 -2.24 3.97
CA THR A 60 17.26 -1.26 4.96
C THR A 60 15.74 -1.11 4.92
N ARG A 61 15.15 -0.87 3.74
CA ARG A 61 13.70 -0.71 3.56
C ARG A 61 12.92 -1.96 3.89
N LYS A 62 13.46 -3.16 3.65
CA LYS A 62 12.88 -4.42 4.14
C LYS A 62 12.75 -4.46 5.66
N HIS A 63 13.76 -4.02 6.40
CA HIS A 63 13.68 -3.91 7.85
C HIS A 63 12.71 -2.81 8.31
N GLU A 64 12.66 -1.68 7.62
CA GLU A 64 11.68 -0.61 7.87
C GLU A 64 10.25 -1.14 7.70
N LEU A 65 9.96 -1.78 6.58
CA LEU A 65 8.68 -2.43 6.30
C LEU A 65 8.31 -3.49 7.33
N THR A 66 9.26 -4.33 7.74
CA THR A 66 9.00 -5.36 8.75
C THR A 66 8.55 -4.74 10.07
N ARG A 67 9.18 -3.63 10.50
CA ARG A 67 8.79 -2.91 11.72
C ARG A 67 7.45 -2.20 11.56
N ALA A 68 7.23 -1.52 10.43
CA ALA A 68 5.95 -0.87 10.13
C ALA A 68 4.79 -1.88 10.10
N ALA A 69 4.98 -3.03 9.44
CA ALA A 69 4.04 -4.14 9.36
C ALA A 69 3.67 -4.69 10.75
N GLN A 70 4.66 -4.90 11.62
CA GLN A 70 4.44 -5.31 13.02
C GLN A 70 3.62 -4.28 13.79
N ILE A 71 3.94 -2.99 13.61
CA ILE A 71 3.17 -1.92 14.24
C ILE A 71 1.73 -1.99 13.76
N LEU A 72 1.48 -2.03 12.44
CA LEU A 72 0.13 -1.97 11.88
C LEU A 72 -0.72 -3.22 12.16
N GLY A 73 -0.10 -4.40 12.28
CA GLY A 73 -0.78 -5.69 12.49
C GLY A 73 -0.90 -6.52 11.22
N ILE A 74 0.11 -6.46 10.35
CA ILE A 74 0.24 -7.36 9.19
C ILE A 74 0.89 -8.66 9.66
N ASP A 75 0.28 -9.80 9.35
CA ASP A 75 0.73 -11.11 9.81
C ASP A 75 1.79 -11.73 8.90
N GLN A 76 1.73 -11.45 7.60
CA GLN A 76 2.60 -12.04 6.60
C GLN A 76 3.03 -11.00 5.55
N ILE A 77 4.32 -10.98 5.25
CA ILE A 77 4.90 -10.14 4.19
C ILE A 77 5.45 -11.06 3.11
N ILE A 78 4.97 -10.88 1.89
CA ILE A 78 5.49 -11.44 0.66
C ILE A 78 6.25 -10.32 -0.02
N LEU A 79 7.58 -10.31 0.15
CA LEU A 79 8.46 -9.29 -0.43
C LEU A 79 9.21 -9.85 -1.64
N HIS A 80 9.04 -9.20 -2.78
CA HIS A 80 9.70 -9.53 -4.02
C HIS A 80 10.83 -8.55 -4.35
N ASP A 81 11.69 -8.98 -5.26
CA ASP A 81 12.73 -8.14 -5.87
C ASP A 81 12.57 -8.18 -7.39
N PHE A 82 11.48 -7.58 -7.87
CA PHE A 82 11.24 -7.45 -9.30
C PHE A 82 11.93 -6.23 -9.91
N GLY A 83 12.72 -5.47 -9.16
CA GLY A 83 13.41 -4.27 -9.65
C GLY A 83 12.57 -3.02 -9.52
N ASP A 84 12.87 -2.21 -8.49
CA ASP A 84 12.24 -0.91 -8.23
C ASP A 84 12.34 0.02 -9.46
N GLY A 85 11.28 0.75 -9.76
CA GLY A 85 11.16 1.69 -10.87
C GLY A 85 11.17 1.09 -12.28
N THR A 86 11.23 -0.24 -12.42
CA THR A 86 11.41 -0.90 -13.72
C THR A 86 10.35 -1.97 -14.03
N LEU A 87 9.25 -2.04 -13.27
CA LEU A 87 8.22 -3.07 -13.50
C LEU A 87 7.58 -2.94 -14.89
N HIS A 88 7.39 -1.70 -15.37
CA HIS A 88 6.85 -1.41 -16.70
C HIS A 88 7.75 -1.88 -17.87
N GLN A 89 9.00 -2.23 -17.60
CA GLN A 89 9.97 -2.71 -18.60
C GLN A 89 9.96 -4.24 -18.72
N GLN A 90 9.14 -4.92 -17.93
CA GLN A 90 9.06 -6.37 -17.86
C GLN A 90 7.69 -6.86 -18.36
N PRO A 91 7.59 -8.12 -18.82
CA PRO A 91 6.31 -8.70 -19.22
C PRO A 91 5.32 -8.69 -18.05
N LEU A 92 4.13 -8.13 -18.28
CA LEU A 92 3.07 -8.04 -17.26
C LEU A 92 2.69 -9.42 -16.73
N GLU A 93 2.71 -10.43 -17.60
CA GLU A 93 2.38 -11.82 -17.31
C GLU A 93 3.25 -12.39 -16.18
N ARG A 94 4.50 -11.89 -16.01
CA ARG A 94 5.36 -12.28 -14.89
C ARG A 94 4.69 -11.98 -13.55
N PHE A 95 4.14 -10.78 -13.39
CA PHE A 95 3.51 -10.34 -12.15
C PHE A 95 2.14 -10.98 -11.97
N VAL A 96 1.39 -11.13 -13.06
CA VAL A 96 0.07 -11.79 -13.04
C VAL A 96 0.18 -13.22 -12.56
N GLN A 97 1.10 -14.02 -13.14
CA GLN A 97 1.24 -15.43 -12.76
C GLN A 97 1.75 -15.61 -11.33
N ASP A 98 2.64 -14.72 -10.88
CA ASP A 98 3.10 -14.74 -9.48
C ASP A 98 1.97 -14.38 -8.51
N LEU A 99 1.16 -13.37 -8.81
CA LEU A 99 -0.02 -13.03 -8.01
C LEU A 99 -1.06 -14.16 -8.01
N VAL A 100 -1.36 -14.77 -9.16
CA VAL A 100 -2.30 -15.91 -9.24
C VAL A 100 -1.89 -17.03 -8.29
N LYS A 101 -0.59 -17.34 -8.20
CA LYS A 101 -0.07 -18.35 -7.26
C LYS A 101 -0.45 -18.02 -5.81
N TYR A 102 -0.27 -16.78 -5.37
CA TYR A 102 -0.63 -16.37 -4.00
C TYR A 102 -2.14 -16.25 -3.81
N LEU A 103 -2.87 -15.81 -4.82
CA LEU A 103 -4.34 -15.76 -4.77
C LEU A 103 -4.94 -17.16 -4.62
N GLU A 104 -4.46 -18.16 -5.35
CA GLU A 104 -4.93 -19.55 -5.23
C GLU A 104 -4.52 -20.20 -3.90
N LEU A 105 -3.33 -19.87 -3.39
CA LEU A 105 -2.85 -20.36 -2.10
C LEU A 105 -3.65 -19.75 -0.94
N GLU A 106 -3.84 -18.43 -0.97
CA GLU A 106 -4.37 -17.67 0.15
C GLU A 106 -5.87 -17.43 0.06
N GLN A 107 -6.50 -17.54 -1.11
CA GLN A 107 -7.93 -17.31 -1.35
C GLN A 107 -8.52 -16.15 -0.50
N PRO A 108 -7.96 -14.93 -0.58
CA PRO A 108 -8.34 -13.83 0.30
C PRO A 108 -9.79 -13.40 0.05
N ASP A 109 -10.54 -13.14 1.13
CA ASP A 109 -11.91 -12.61 1.05
C ASP A 109 -11.93 -11.19 0.47
N ILE A 110 -10.86 -10.41 0.71
CA ILE A 110 -10.70 -9.03 0.26
C ILE A 110 -9.30 -8.83 -0.31
N ILE A 111 -9.21 -8.14 -1.44
CA ILE A 111 -7.97 -7.72 -2.07
C ILE A 111 -8.01 -6.20 -2.20
N ILE A 112 -6.92 -5.53 -1.83
CA ILE A 112 -6.77 -4.07 -1.93
C ILE A 112 -5.50 -3.75 -2.72
N THR A 113 -5.62 -2.90 -3.73
CA THR A 113 -4.47 -2.41 -4.52
C THR A 113 -4.72 -0.99 -5.03
N PHE A 114 -3.82 -0.45 -5.85
CA PHE A 114 -3.97 0.89 -6.45
C PHE A 114 -5.06 0.95 -7.52
N PRO A 115 -5.67 2.13 -7.75
CA PRO A 115 -6.42 2.40 -8.97
C PRO A 115 -5.50 2.39 -10.20
N PRO A 116 -6.04 2.35 -11.44
CA PRO A 116 -5.24 2.27 -12.66
C PRO A 116 -4.26 3.44 -12.85
N SER A 117 -4.50 4.58 -12.21
CA SER A 117 -3.60 5.74 -12.20
C SER A 117 -2.37 5.56 -11.30
N GLY A 118 -2.41 4.63 -10.34
CA GLY A 118 -1.37 4.46 -9.31
C GLY A 118 -1.40 5.49 -8.18
N ILE A 119 -2.47 6.32 -8.09
CA ILE A 119 -2.59 7.51 -7.21
C ILE A 119 -1.61 8.63 -7.56
N SER A 120 -0.30 8.35 -7.49
CA SER A 120 0.77 9.31 -7.76
C SER A 120 1.16 9.40 -9.25
N GLY A 121 0.66 8.48 -10.09
CA GLY A 121 1.13 8.33 -11.46
C GLY A 121 2.38 7.45 -11.59
N HIS A 122 2.89 6.86 -10.50
CA HIS A 122 4.07 6.00 -10.55
C HIS A 122 3.81 4.75 -11.40
N MET A 123 4.68 4.50 -12.39
CA MET A 123 4.48 3.41 -13.35
C MET A 123 4.41 2.02 -12.68
N ASP A 124 5.22 1.76 -11.65
CA ASP A 124 5.13 0.50 -10.91
C ASP A 124 3.77 0.31 -10.23
N HIS A 125 3.16 1.38 -9.71
CA HIS A 125 1.83 1.29 -9.09
C HIS A 125 0.77 0.93 -10.14
N GLN A 126 0.88 1.49 -11.34
CA GLN A 126 -0.01 1.18 -12.47
C GLN A 126 0.15 -0.27 -12.94
N VAL A 127 1.39 -0.75 -13.01
CA VAL A 127 1.69 -2.15 -13.35
C VAL A 127 1.10 -3.10 -12.31
N ILE A 128 1.28 -2.82 -11.02
CA ILE A 128 0.73 -3.65 -9.94
C ILE A 128 -0.81 -3.59 -9.89
N SER A 129 -1.41 -2.42 -10.11
CA SER A 129 -2.87 -2.28 -10.26
C SER A 129 -3.39 -3.21 -11.37
N LYS A 130 -2.77 -3.12 -12.56
CA LYS A 130 -3.17 -3.92 -13.72
C LYS A 130 -2.93 -5.41 -13.52
N ALA A 131 -1.78 -5.79 -12.97
CA ALA A 131 -1.43 -7.18 -12.71
C ALA A 131 -2.38 -7.81 -11.68
N THR A 132 -2.72 -7.07 -10.63
CA THR A 132 -3.68 -7.53 -9.61
C THR A 132 -5.05 -7.78 -10.20
N LEU A 133 -5.59 -6.85 -10.99
CA LEU A 133 -6.89 -7.03 -11.65
C LEU A 133 -6.90 -8.29 -12.52
N GLN A 134 -5.89 -8.46 -13.40
CA GLN A 134 -5.80 -9.63 -14.27
C GLN A 134 -5.60 -10.94 -13.51
N ALA A 135 -4.90 -10.91 -12.38
CA ALA A 135 -4.72 -12.09 -11.53
C ALA A 135 -6.04 -12.48 -10.86
N VAL A 136 -6.84 -11.52 -10.37
CA VAL A 136 -8.16 -11.80 -9.82
C VAL A 136 -9.08 -12.39 -10.89
N GLU A 137 -9.09 -11.84 -12.11
CA GLU A 137 -9.87 -12.37 -13.25
C GLU A 137 -9.52 -13.82 -13.61
N GLN A 138 -8.31 -14.29 -13.32
CA GLN A 138 -7.86 -15.66 -13.61
C GLN A 138 -8.19 -16.69 -12.51
N THR A 139 -8.61 -16.24 -11.33
CA THR A 139 -8.96 -17.13 -10.20
C THR A 139 -10.47 -17.29 -10.10
N THR A 140 -10.98 -18.17 -9.22
CA THR A 140 -12.45 -18.44 -9.14
C THR A 140 -13.05 -18.45 -7.74
N PHE A 141 -12.25 -18.33 -6.67
CA PHE A 141 -12.74 -18.31 -5.29
C PHE A 141 -13.47 -16.98 -4.96
N PRO A 142 -14.53 -16.97 -4.14
CA PRO A 142 -15.24 -15.74 -3.76
C PRO A 142 -14.30 -14.67 -3.20
N THR A 143 -14.39 -13.44 -3.70
CA THR A 143 -13.52 -12.33 -3.25
C THR A 143 -14.09 -10.96 -3.64
N LYS A 144 -13.60 -9.92 -2.98
CA LYS A 144 -13.83 -8.52 -3.34
C LYS A 144 -12.52 -7.82 -3.65
N LEU A 145 -12.44 -7.17 -4.81
CA LEU A 145 -11.32 -6.29 -5.16
C LEU A 145 -11.71 -4.83 -4.94
N TYR A 146 -10.91 -4.15 -4.14
CA TYR A 146 -11.01 -2.71 -3.92
C TYR A 146 -9.76 -1.99 -4.43
N TYR A 147 -9.98 -0.79 -4.98
CA TYR A 147 -8.92 0.19 -5.14
C TYR A 147 -8.92 1.14 -3.94
N ILE A 148 -7.74 1.41 -3.37
CA ILE A 148 -7.54 2.54 -2.44
C ILE A 148 -7.43 3.83 -3.25
N VAL A 149 -8.39 4.72 -3.07
CA VAL A 149 -8.55 5.92 -3.90
C VAL A 149 -8.49 7.19 -3.06
N ILE A 150 -8.26 8.32 -3.72
CA ILE A 150 -8.42 9.64 -3.11
C ILE A 150 -9.55 10.37 -3.86
N PRO A 151 -10.65 10.73 -3.18
CA PRO A 151 -11.76 11.43 -3.81
C PRO A 151 -11.33 12.82 -4.32
N GLU A 152 -11.99 13.33 -5.37
CA GLU A 152 -11.74 14.69 -5.91
C GLU A 152 -11.94 15.77 -4.85
N SER A 153 -12.98 15.65 -4.02
CA SER A 153 -13.24 16.58 -2.90
C SER A 153 -12.10 16.66 -1.89
N ILE A 154 -11.34 15.58 -1.73
CA ILE A 154 -10.17 15.52 -0.84
C ILE A 154 -8.93 16.04 -1.56
N ALA A 155 -8.73 15.63 -2.81
CA ALA A 155 -7.56 15.98 -3.62
C ALA A 155 -7.39 17.51 -3.80
N GLN A 156 -8.49 18.26 -3.89
CA GLN A 156 -8.49 19.72 -4.03
C GLN A 156 -7.78 20.46 -2.88
N ASN A 157 -7.66 19.83 -1.71
CA ASN A 157 -7.06 20.42 -0.51
C ASN A 157 -5.60 19.97 -0.29
N LEU A 158 -5.04 19.14 -1.18
CA LEU A 158 -3.67 18.66 -1.06
C LEU A 158 -2.68 19.63 -1.70
N SER A 159 -1.52 19.79 -1.07
CA SER A 159 -0.43 20.65 -1.57
C SER A 159 0.40 20.01 -2.70
N TYR A 160 0.10 18.77 -3.06
CA TYR A 160 0.81 17.98 -4.07
C TYR A 160 -0.19 17.34 -5.04
N GLN A 161 0.27 17.12 -6.28
CA GLN A 161 -0.56 16.55 -7.33
C GLN A 161 -0.79 15.06 -7.13
N ILE A 162 -2.04 14.63 -7.33
CA ILE A 162 -2.45 13.23 -7.35
C ILE A 162 -3.52 13.02 -8.43
N HIS A 163 -3.69 11.77 -8.85
CA HIS A 163 -4.81 11.34 -9.67
C HIS A 163 -5.97 10.94 -8.77
N ALA A 164 -6.93 11.85 -8.63
CA ALA A 164 -8.14 11.65 -7.85
C ALA A 164 -9.14 10.73 -8.57
N THR A 165 -10.11 10.25 -7.80
CA THR A 165 -11.26 9.46 -8.28
C THR A 165 -12.53 10.27 -8.03
N PRO A 166 -13.48 10.30 -8.97
CA PRO A 166 -14.77 10.96 -8.75
C PRO A 166 -15.43 10.48 -7.45
N ASP A 167 -15.93 11.41 -6.65
CA ASP A 167 -16.52 11.12 -5.34
C ASP A 167 -17.65 10.06 -5.43
N GLU A 168 -18.43 10.06 -6.52
CA GLU A 168 -19.51 9.10 -6.74
C GLU A 168 -19.04 7.66 -6.98
N TRP A 169 -17.75 7.44 -7.28
CA TRP A 169 -17.18 6.09 -7.43
C TRP A 169 -16.67 5.53 -6.10
N VAL A 170 -16.63 6.35 -5.04
CA VAL A 170 -16.24 5.90 -3.70
C VAL A 170 -17.36 5.02 -3.12
N SER A 171 -17.05 3.74 -2.95
CA SER A 171 -18.00 2.73 -2.46
C SER A 171 -17.92 2.47 -0.96
N LYS A 172 -16.78 2.81 -0.34
CA LYS A 172 -16.48 2.51 1.05
C LYS A 172 -15.55 3.58 1.62
N VAL A 173 -15.82 3.97 2.86
CA VAL A 173 -14.98 4.89 3.65
C VAL A 173 -14.73 4.24 5.00
N ILE A 174 -13.48 4.28 5.45
CA ILE A 174 -13.08 3.80 6.77
C ILE A 174 -12.59 5.00 7.56
N ASP A 175 -13.21 5.24 8.72
CA ASP A 175 -12.72 6.22 9.69
C ASP A 175 -11.54 5.60 10.44
N VAL A 176 -10.38 6.21 10.25
CA VAL A 176 -9.11 5.76 10.82
C VAL A 176 -8.60 6.68 11.93
N THR A 177 -9.43 7.63 12.38
CA THR A 177 -9.13 8.50 13.54
C THR A 177 -8.62 7.73 14.76
N PRO A 178 -9.20 6.57 15.14
CA PRO A 178 -8.70 5.81 16.31
C PRO A 178 -7.29 5.24 16.13
N TYR A 179 -6.74 5.24 14.90
CA TYR A 179 -5.50 4.59 14.55
C TYR A 179 -4.39 5.56 14.14
N LEU A 180 -4.61 6.88 14.20
CA LEU A 180 -3.63 7.89 13.77
C LEU A 180 -2.27 7.71 14.44
N GLU A 181 -2.24 7.39 15.74
CA GLU A 181 -0.98 7.09 16.43
C GLU A 181 -0.26 5.89 15.82
N LYS A 182 -0.99 4.81 15.54
CA LYS A 182 -0.44 3.59 14.96
C LYS A 182 0.09 3.82 13.54
N ILE A 183 -0.63 4.60 12.73
CA ILE A 183 -0.19 5.03 11.40
C ILE A 183 1.08 5.88 11.51
N GLY A 184 1.08 6.88 12.39
CA GLY A 184 2.23 7.76 12.61
C GLY A 184 3.48 7.02 13.05
N ARG A 185 3.35 6.06 13.97
CA ARG A 185 4.45 5.19 14.39
C ARG A 185 4.96 4.30 13.26
N ALA A 186 4.08 3.74 12.44
CA ALA A 186 4.49 2.95 11.27
C ALA A 186 5.22 3.82 10.22
N LEU A 187 4.73 5.03 9.95
CA LEU A 187 5.41 5.98 9.06
C LEU A 187 6.81 6.31 9.58
N GLN A 188 6.98 6.52 10.90
CA GLN A 188 8.29 6.80 11.51
C GLN A 188 9.31 5.66 11.32
N GLU A 189 8.88 4.43 11.04
CA GLU A 189 9.79 3.32 10.76
C GLU A 189 10.42 3.41 9.36
N HIS A 190 9.77 4.06 8.40
CA HIS A 190 10.24 4.30 7.03
C HIS A 190 11.22 5.49 6.95
N LYS A 191 12.29 5.42 7.74
CA LYS A 191 13.25 6.52 7.96
C LYS A 191 13.95 6.97 6.68
N THR A 192 14.28 6.03 5.79
CA THR A 192 14.87 6.36 4.48
C THR A 192 13.93 7.24 3.64
N GLN A 193 12.61 7.10 3.83
CA GLN A 193 11.58 7.81 3.09
C GLN A 193 11.00 9.03 3.84
N HIS A 194 11.64 9.49 4.93
CA HIS A 194 11.11 10.60 5.74
C HIS A 194 10.86 11.91 4.94
N LEU A 195 11.59 12.17 3.84
CA LEU A 195 11.30 13.34 2.99
C LEU A 195 9.94 13.21 2.27
N SER A 196 9.58 12.01 1.83
CA SER A 196 8.27 11.73 1.25
C SER A 196 7.18 11.79 2.31
N ILE A 197 7.47 11.28 3.51
CA ILE A 197 6.55 11.35 4.66
C ILE A 197 6.28 12.80 5.02
N GLU A 198 7.31 13.63 5.25
CA GLU A 198 7.12 15.03 5.64
C GLU A 198 6.40 15.86 4.57
N ARG A 199 6.53 15.50 3.29
CA ARG A 199 5.78 16.15 2.21
C ARG A 199 4.28 15.81 2.26
N VAL A 200 3.93 14.59 2.64
CA VAL A 200 2.56 14.06 2.58
C VAL A 200 1.83 14.18 3.92
N PHE A 201 2.54 13.96 5.02
CA PHE A 201 2.07 13.96 6.41
C PHE A 201 3.04 14.80 7.26
N PRO A 202 3.05 16.13 7.13
CA PRO A 202 4.01 16.99 7.82
C PRO A 202 3.90 16.86 9.34
N GLY A 203 5.06 16.80 10.01
CA GLY A 203 5.18 16.71 11.47
C GLY A 203 5.24 15.28 12.03
N VAL A 204 5.07 14.26 11.19
CA VAL A 204 5.10 12.85 11.62
C VAL A 204 6.46 12.50 12.22
N LYS A 205 7.57 12.99 11.67
CA LYS A 205 8.90 12.76 12.22
C LYS A 205 9.05 13.31 13.66
N GLU A 206 8.42 14.43 13.95
CA GLU A 206 8.40 15.06 15.28
C GLU A 206 7.32 14.48 16.21
N GLY A 207 6.53 13.51 15.74
CA GLY A 207 5.46 12.86 16.51
C GLY A 207 4.12 13.60 16.48
N ASN A 208 3.96 14.57 15.59
CA ASN A 208 2.66 15.18 15.30
C ASN A 208 1.92 14.34 14.24
N PHE A 209 0.81 13.73 14.64
CA PHE A 209 0.01 12.86 13.79
C PHE A 209 -1.32 13.48 13.33
N GLU A 210 -1.56 14.76 13.65
CA GLU A 210 -2.80 15.46 13.30
C GLU A 210 -2.99 15.68 11.80
N GLN A 211 -1.89 15.68 11.03
CA GLN A 211 -1.89 15.85 9.58
C GLN A 211 -2.10 14.53 8.81
N ILE A 212 -2.12 13.40 9.51
CA ILE A 212 -2.48 12.12 8.91
C ILE A 212 -3.97 12.13 8.60
N ARG A 213 -4.34 11.68 7.39
CA ARG A 213 -5.74 11.60 6.97
C ARG A 213 -6.52 10.72 7.95
N ASN A 214 -7.64 11.23 8.44
CA ASN A 214 -8.52 10.51 9.36
C ASN A 214 -9.51 9.56 8.67
N LYS A 215 -9.50 9.52 7.33
CA LYS A 215 -10.33 8.63 6.52
C LYS A 215 -9.53 8.05 5.36
N GLU A 216 -9.80 6.79 5.05
CA GLU A 216 -9.31 6.08 3.87
C GLU A 216 -10.52 5.67 3.01
N TYR A 217 -10.38 5.80 1.69
CA TYR A 217 -11.49 5.73 0.74
C TYR A 217 -11.25 4.63 -0.29
N PHE A 218 -12.28 3.85 -0.60
CA PHE A 218 -12.15 2.69 -1.47
C PHE A 218 -13.24 2.62 -2.52
N GLN A 219 -12.85 2.20 -3.72
CA GLN A 219 -13.75 1.85 -4.82
C GLN A 219 -13.80 0.32 -4.96
N LEU A 220 -14.97 -0.28 -4.79
CA LEU A 220 -15.23 -1.67 -5.11
C LEU A 220 -15.25 -1.79 -6.64
N VAL A 221 -14.35 -2.60 -7.19
CA VAL A 221 -14.24 -2.79 -8.64
C VAL A 221 -14.60 -4.19 -9.10
N MET A 222 -14.57 -5.16 -8.19
CA MET A 222 -15.03 -6.51 -8.47
C MET A 222 -15.57 -7.16 -7.19
N GLN A 223 -16.67 -7.90 -7.32
CA GLN A 223 -17.18 -8.80 -6.30
C GLN A 223 -17.71 -10.06 -6.99
N ARG A 224 -17.32 -11.22 -6.47
CA ARG A 224 -17.83 -12.51 -6.89
C ARG A 224 -18.12 -13.40 -5.69
#